data_AF-A0AAE0P2G4-F1
#
_entry.id   AF-A0AAE0P2G4-F1
#
_cell.length_a   1.000
_cell.length_b   1.000
_cell.length_c   1.000
_cell.angle_alpha   90.00
_cell.angle_beta   90.00
_cell.angle_gamma   90.00
#
_symmetry.space_group_name_H-M   'P 1'
#
loop_
_entity.id
_entity.type
_entity.pdbx_description
1 polymer ?
#
loop_
_entity_poly.entity_id
_entity_poly.type
_entity_poly.pdbx_seq_one_letter_code
_entity_poly.pdbx_strand_id
1 'polypeptide(L)'
;MSTDESLESGLLGIGLGSDSEDDSPTTNNTNTKTEVVAECAQPTSKADRTALSEEAFQELKRTYRVKVENGEFHAHLPFPLGSLSSSGQRTINKPEAQEILHAIEELYFFRRYEEAVSLIKRVWEDAGDGLFDRDTTALLRLYEGRCEAKLKGSRP
;
A
#
# COMPACT_ATOMS: atom_id res chain seq x y z
N MET A 1 -18.31 21.99 43.95
CA MET A 1 -18.40 22.68 42.65
C MET A 1 -17.07 23.39 42.46
N SER A 2 -16.18 23.05 41.55
CA SER A 2 -16.10 22.01 40.52
C SER A 2 -14.61 21.83 40.20
N THR A 3 -14.24 20.61 39.84
CA THR A 3 -12.96 20.23 39.23
C THR A 3 -12.94 20.66 37.76
N ASP A 4 -11.90 21.35 37.31
CA ASP A 4 -11.52 21.53 35.89
C ASP A 4 -10.09 22.13 35.90
N GLU A 5 -9.11 21.76 35.09
CA GLU A 5 -8.93 20.69 34.12
C GLU A 5 -7.40 20.53 33.98
N SER A 6 -6.96 19.28 34.01
CA SER A 6 -5.59 18.88 33.77
C SER A 6 -5.30 19.06 32.27
N LEU A 7 -4.72 20.20 31.87
CA LEU A 7 -4.30 20.43 30.49
C LEU A 7 -3.10 19.54 30.13
N GLU A 8 -3.42 18.31 29.71
CA GLU A 8 -2.89 17.61 28.54
C GLU A 8 -1.38 17.75 28.24
N SER A 9 -0.52 17.48 29.23
CA SER A 9 0.90 17.18 29.02
C SER A 9 1.11 15.75 28.50
N GLY A 10 0.47 15.40 27.38
CA GLY A 10 0.32 14.00 26.99
C GLY A 10 0.23 13.67 25.51
N LEU A 11 0.72 14.50 24.58
CA LEU A 11 0.63 14.13 23.14
C LEU A 11 1.88 14.33 22.28
N LEU A 12 2.95 14.96 22.76
CA LEU A 12 4.22 14.99 22.03
C LEU A 12 5.38 14.79 23.02
N GLY A 13 5.71 13.51 23.27
CA GLY A 13 6.86 13.10 24.07
C GLY A 13 8.18 13.39 23.36
N ILE A 14 8.48 14.67 23.13
CA ILE A 14 9.78 15.14 22.68
C ILE A 14 10.43 15.82 23.88
N GLY A 15 11.13 15.03 24.69
CA GLY A 15 12.02 15.57 25.72
C GLY A 15 13.21 16.22 25.02
N LEU A 16 13.20 17.55 24.89
CA LEU A 16 14.38 18.33 24.54
C LEU A 16 15.30 18.41 25.77
N GLY A 17 15.94 17.29 26.09
CA GLY A 17 17.10 17.26 26.97
C GLY A 17 18.29 17.84 26.23
N SER A 18 18.60 19.10 26.51
CA SER A 18 19.82 19.76 26.08
C SER A 18 21.00 19.18 26.87
N ASP A 19 21.63 18.14 26.34
CA ASP A 19 22.87 17.58 26.87
C ASP A 19 24.04 18.13 26.06
N SER A 20 24.73 19.11 26.64
CA SER A 20 25.92 19.74 26.07
C SER A 20 27.13 19.07 26.72
N GLU A 21 27.60 17.98 26.13
CA GLU A 21 28.90 17.40 26.48
C GLU A 21 29.97 17.91 25.51
N ASP A 22 30.90 18.66 26.10
CA ASP A 22 32.18 19.10 25.55
C ASP A 22 33.10 17.89 25.38
N ASP A 23 33.40 17.49 24.14
CA ASP A 23 34.44 16.49 23.86
C ASP A 23 35.62 17.16 23.13
N SER A 24 36.69 17.34 23.90
CA SER A 24 37.96 17.91 23.48
C SER A 24 38.74 16.96 22.54
N PRO A 25 39.41 17.46 21.48
CA PRO A 25 40.10 16.59 20.53
C PRO A 25 41.50 16.23 21.05
N THR A 26 41.76 14.94 21.28
CA THR A 26 43.11 14.45 21.62
C THR A 26 43.58 13.33 20.67
N THR A 27 44.45 13.77 19.76
CA THR A 27 45.64 13.09 19.20
C THR A 27 45.55 11.93 18.20
N ASN A 28 46.17 12.23 17.05
CA ASN A 28 47.20 11.46 16.32
C ASN A 28 46.78 10.20 15.57
N ASN A 29 46.73 10.30 14.23
CA ASN A 29 47.71 9.56 13.43
C ASN A 29 47.88 10.10 12.01
N THR A 30 49.13 10.34 11.65
CA THR A 30 49.59 10.75 10.33
C THR A 30 49.65 9.52 9.44
N ASN A 31 48.86 9.44 8.37
CA ASN A 31 49.27 8.66 7.20
C ASN A 31 48.68 9.22 5.90
N THR A 32 49.60 9.76 5.11
CA THR A 32 49.58 10.06 3.69
C THR A 32 48.46 9.42 2.83
N LYS A 33 47.72 10.32 2.17
CA LYS A 33 47.34 10.33 0.75
C LYS A 33 46.77 9.02 0.17
N THR A 34 45.45 8.99 -0.02
CA THR A 34 44.84 8.46 -1.26
C THR A 34 43.50 9.17 -1.47
N GLU A 35 43.44 9.98 -2.51
CA GLU A 35 42.19 10.48 -3.07
C GLU A 35 41.39 9.28 -3.59
N VAL A 36 40.31 8.92 -2.90
CA VAL A 36 39.23 8.12 -3.46
C VAL A 36 37.93 8.78 -3.08
N VAL A 37 37.24 9.24 -4.11
CA VAL A 37 35.90 9.82 -4.08
C VAL A 37 34.98 8.81 -3.40
N ALA A 38 34.55 9.11 -2.19
CA ALA A 38 33.61 8.27 -1.44
C ALA A 38 32.18 8.62 -1.88
N GLU A 39 31.78 8.04 -3.00
CA GLU A 39 30.38 7.77 -3.29
C GLU A 39 29.85 6.79 -2.22
N CYS A 40 28.70 7.14 -1.62
CA CYS A 40 27.92 6.36 -0.65
C CYS A 40 28.53 6.19 0.75
N ALA A 41 28.53 7.26 1.55
CA ALA A 41 28.60 7.14 3.01
C ALA A 41 27.34 6.41 3.54
N GLN A 42 27.53 5.32 4.28
CA GLN A 42 26.46 4.64 5.01
C GLN A 42 25.89 5.60 6.08
N PRO A 43 24.57 5.69 6.26
CA PRO A 43 23.96 6.62 7.22
C PRO A 43 24.38 6.23 8.64
N THR A 44 25.10 7.12 9.32
CA THR A 44 25.64 6.89 10.67
C THR A 44 24.61 7.20 11.76
N SER A 45 23.48 7.81 11.41
CA SER A 45 22.37 8.09 12.33
C SER A 45 20.98 7.85 11.71
N LYS A 46 19.94 7.72 12.56
CA LYS A 46 18.53 7.65 12.11
C LYS A 46 18.09 8.92 11.37
N ALA A 47 18.70 10.07 11.67
CA ALA A 47 18.41 11.34 11.00
C ALA A 47 18.87 11.31 9.53
N ASP A 48 20.01 10.68 9.25
CA ASP A 48 20.58 10.57 7.90
C ASP A 48 19.76 9.66 6.98
N ARG A 49 18.94 8.76 7.54
CA ARG A 49 18.06 7.87 6.74
C ARG A 49 16.93 8.60 6.02
N THR A 50 16.57 9.79 6.49
CA THR A 50 15.45 10.60 5.96
C THR A 50 15.87 12.02 5.60
N ALA A 51 17.15 12.36 5.73
CA ALA A 51 17.69 13.66 5.35
C ALA A 51 17.77 13.74 3.82
N LEU A 52 16.64 14.06 3.19
CA LEU A 52 16.63 14.70 1.88
C LEU A 52 17.05 16.16 2.10
N SER A 53 17.93 16.67 1.24
CA SER A 53 18.16 18.12 1.21
C SER A 53 16.84 18.83 0.89
N GLU A 54 16.69 20.07 1.37
CA GLU A 54 15.50 20.88 1.08
C GLU A 54 15.26 21.01 -0.44
N GLU A 55 16.33 21.10 -1.24
CA GLU A 55 16.26 21.11 -2.70
C GLU A 55 15.63 19.82 -3.26
N ALA A 56 16.11 18.65 -2.82
CA ALA A 56 15.56 17.35 -3.24
C ALA A 56 14.10 17.18 -2.78
N PHE A 57 13.74 17.71 -1.62
CA PHE A 57 12.36 17.69 -1.13
C PHE A 57 11.43 18.58 -1.98
N GLN A 58 11.90 19.76 -2.42
CA GLN A 58 11.12 20.64 -3.29
C GLN A 58 10.95 20.04 -4.70
N GLU A 59 11.96 19.37 -5.24
CA GLU A 59 11.84 18.60 -6.49
C GLU A 59 10.86 17.44 -6.36
N LEU A 60 10.91 16.69 -5.25
CA LEU A 60 9.96 15.63 -4.96
C LEU A 60 8.53 16.17 -4.87
N LYS A 61 8.32 17.30 -4.17
CA LYS A 61 7.00 17.95 -4.10
C LYS A 61 6.49 18.41 -5.46
N ARG A 62 7.37 18.94 -6.31
CA ARG A 62 7.01 19.34 -7.69
C ARG A 62 6.59 18.14 -8.54
N THR A 63 7.25 17.00 -8.33
CA THR A 63 7.03 15.77 -9.12
C THR A 63 5.92 14.90 -8.53
N TYR A 64 5.58 15.09 -7.25
CA TYR A 64 4.62 14.27 -6.54
C TYR A 64 3.22 14.40 -7.16
N ARG A 65 2.69 13.26 -7.58
CA ARG A 65 1.31 13.10 -8.01
C ARG A 65 0.66 12.06 -7.11
N VAL A 66 -0.42 12.47 -6.44
CA VAL A 66 -1.26 11.53 -5.70
C VAL A 66 -1.82 10.53 -6.71
N LYS A 67 -1.63 9.24 -6.43
CA LYS A 67 -2.27 8.19 -7.21
C LYS A 67 -3.76 8.22 -6.88
N VAL A 68 -4.58 8.55 -7.88
CA VAL A 68 -6.04 8.51 -7.77
C VAL A 68 -6.51 7.28 -8.52
N GLU A 69 -7.00 6.28 -7.79
CA GLU A 69 -7.61 5.08 -8.38
C GLU A 69 -9.04 5.43 -8.82
N ASN A 70 -9.34 5.31 -10.11
CA ASN A 70 -10.64 5.66 -10.71
C ASN A 70 -11.53 4.42 -10.98
N GLY A 71 -11.26 3.30 -10.31
CA GLY A 71 -11.98 2.04 -10.53
C GLY A 71 -11.52 1.25 -11.75
N GLU A 72 -10.36 1.60 -12.32
CA GLU A 72 -9.74 0.88 -13.44
C GLU A 72 -8.85 -0.28 -12.99
N PHE A 73 -8.79 -0.57 -11.68
CA PHE A 73 -7.93 -1.64 -11.15
C PHE A 73 -8.26 -3.01 -11.76
N HIS A 74 -9.53 -3.25 -12.11
CA HIS A 74 -9.97 -4.47 -12.77
C HIS A 74 -9.28 -4.75 -14.13
N ALA A 75 -8.79 -3.71 -14.83
CA ALA A 75 -8.10 -3.85 -16.10
C ALA A 75 -6.68 -4.42 -15.96
N HIS A 76 -6.09 -4.31 -14.76
CA HIS A 76 -4.75 -4.79 -14.46
C HIS A 76 -4.72 -6.23 -13.92
N LEU A 77 -5.89 -6.85 -13.72
CA LEU A 77 -5.96 -8.21 -13.21
C LEU A 77 -5.35 -9.20 -14.21
N PRO A 78 -4.44 -10.10 -13.76
CA PRO A 78 -3.84 -11.09 -14.63
C PRO A 78 -4.87 -12.14 -15.01
N PHE A 79 -5.22 -12.21 -16.29
CA PHE A 79 -6.01 -13.31 -16.83
C PHE A 79 -5.14 -14.12 -17.81
N PRO A 80 -5.13 -15.47 -17.73
CA PRO A 80 -5.87 -16.32 -16.79
C PRO A 80 -5.37 -16.22 -15.34
N LEU A 81 -6.28 -16.38 -14.38
CA LEU A 81 -6.08 -16.30 -12.94
C LEU A 81 -5.28 -17.48 -12.42
N GLY A 82 -4.39 -17.20 -11.47
CA GLY A 82 -3.58 -18.20 -10.79
C GLY A 82 -2.39 -18.69 -11.61
N SER A 83 -1.33 -19.04 -10.91
CA SER A 83 -0.18 -19.69 -11.53
C SER A 83 -0.47 -21.18 -11.77
N LEU A 84 0.03 -21.70 -12.89
CA LEU A 84 0.07 -23.13 -13.15
C LEU A 84 1.03 -23.81 -12.15
N SER A 85 0.50 -24.68 -11.31
CA SER A 85 1.31 -25.57 -10.49
C SER A 85 2.03 -26.59 -11.37
N SER A 86 3.12 -27.16 -10.84
CA SER A 86 3.87 -28.25 -11.47
C SER A 86 3.02 -29.51 -11.72
N SER A 87 1.87 -29.64 -11.06
CA SER A 87 0.88 -30.71 -11.28
C SER A 87 -0.13 -30.42 -12.41
N GLY A 88 -0.01 -29.28 -13.10
CA GLY A 88 -0.97 -28.83 -14.12
C GLY A 88 -2.27 -28.25 -13.55
N GLN A 89 -2.37 -28.11 -12.22
CA GLN A 89 -3.52 -27.51 -11.54
C GLN A 89 -3.29 -26.00 -11.33
N ARG A 90 -4.29 -25.16 -11.60
CA ARG A 90 -4.23 -23.73 -11.28
C ARG A 90 -4.48 -23.52 -9.79
N THR A 91 -3.62 -22.72 -9.16
CA THR A 91 -3.76 -22.33 -7.76
C THR A 91 -3.61 -20.82 -7.66
N ILE A 92 -4.50 -20.18 -6.92
CA ILE A 92 -4.42 -18.75 -6.67
C ILE A 92 -3.75 -18.48 -5.33
N ASN A 93 -2.88 -17.47 -5.30
CA ASN A 93 -2.29 -17.03 -4.05
C ASN A 93 -3.26 -16.09 -3.32
N LYS A 94 -3.21 -16.06 -1.98
CA LYS A 94 -4.02 -15.15 -1.15
C LYS A 94 -3.95 -13.66 -1.59
N PRO A 95 -2.78 -13.07 -1.89
CA PRO A 95 -2.73 -11.68 -2.39
C PRO A 95 -3.49 -11.50 -3.71
N GLU A 96 -3.35 -12.42 -4.66
CA GLU A 96 -4.03 -12.35 -5.96
C GLU A 96 -5.56 -12.46 -5.80
N ALA A 97 -6.03 -13.31 -4.88
CA ALA A 97 -7.45 -13.38 -4.53
C ALA A 97 -7.98 -12.07 -3.92
N GLN A 98 -7.17 -11.37 -3.12
CA GLN A 98 -7.53 -10.06 -2.56
C GLN A 98 -7.58 -8.98 -3.64
N GLU A 99 -6.64 -8.99 -4.59
CA GLU A 99 -6.65 -8.04 -5.71
C GLU A 99 -7.93 -8.17 -6.53
N ILE A 100 -8.35 -9.40 -6.87
CA ILE A 100 -9.61 -9.64 -7.58
C ILE A 100 -10.81 -9.11 -6.78
N LEU A 101 -10.84 -9.40 -5.48
CA LEU A 101 -11.91 -8.92 -4.62
C LEU A 101 -11.95 -7.38 -4.59
N HIS A 102 -10.80 -6.73 -4.41
CA HIS A 102 -10.71 -5.28 -4.40
C HIS A 102 -11.13 -4.65 -5.73
N ALA A 103 -10.77 -5.25 -6.87
CA ALA A 103 -11.24 -4.79 -8.17
C ALA A 103 -12.78 -4.77 -8.27
N ILE A 104 -13.42 -5.82 -7.76
CA ILE A 104 -14.88 -5.93 -7.75
C ILE A 104 -15.50 -4.90 -6.79
N GLU A 105 -14.89 -4.73 -5.62
CA GLU A 105 -15.30 -3.74 -4.62
C GLU A 105 -15.22 -2.33 -5.17
N GLU A 106 -14.13 -1.98 -5.84
CA GLU A 106 -13.98 -0.68 -6.51
C GLU A 106 -15.09 -0.45 -7.53
N LEU A 107 -15.34 -1.41 -8.44
CA LEU A 107 -16.42 -1.29 -9.42
C LEU A 107 -17.79 -1.10 -8.74
N TYR A 108 -18.03 -1.80 -7.62
CA TYR A 108 -19.24 -1.59 -6.82
C TYR A 108 -19.33 -0.18 -6.22
N PHE A 109 -18.23 0.35 -5.66
CA PHE A 109 -18.18 1.70 -5.09
C PHE A 109 -18.34 2.80 -6.15
N PHE A 110 -17.76 2.62 -7.34
CA PHE A 110 -17.95 3.48 -8.51
C PHE A 110 -19.31 3.31 -9.20
N ARG A 111 -20.20 2.46 -8.67
CA ARG A 111 -21.52 2.14 -9.20
C ARG A 111 -21.51 1.54 -10.62
N ARG A 112 -20.37 1.00 -11.05
CA ARG A 112 -20.18 0.29 -12.32
C ARG A 112 -20.63 -1.17 -12.17
N TYR A 113 -21.90 -1.37 -11.84
CA TYR A 113 -22.42 -2.69 -11.47
C TYR A 113 -22.40 -3.69 -12.63
N GLU A 114 -22.57 -3.24 -13.88
CA GLU A 114 -22.51 -4.11 -15.07
C GLU A 114 -21.12 -4.72 -15.25
N GLU A 115 -20.09 -3.91 -15.06
CA GLU A 115 -18.70 -4.33 -15.17
C GLU A 115 -18.30 -5.25 -14.01
N ALA A 116 -18.77 -4.94 -12.78
CA ALA A 116 -18.56 -5.80 -11.63
C ALA A 116 -19.14 -7.21 -11.87
N VAL A 117 -20.37 -7.31 -12.38
CA VAL A 117 -21.00 -8.61 -12.69
C VAL A 117 -20.26 -9.32 -13.83
N SER A 118 -19.84 -8.60 -14.86
CA SER A 118 -19.10 -9.17 -15.98
C SER A 118 -17.74 -9.72 -15.53
N LEU A 119 -17.05 -9.01 -14.64
CA LEU A 119 -15.80 -9.44 -14.05
C LEU A 119 -15.98 -10.69 -13.19
N ILE A 120 -17.00 -10.71 -12.33
CA ILE A 120 -17.31 -11.88 -11.49
C ILE A 120 -17.59 -13.12 -12.35
N LYS A 121 -18.37 -12.98 -13.43
CA LYS A 121 -18.64 -14.09 -14.37
C LYS A 121 -17.36 -14.60 -15.03
N ARG A 122 -16.51 -13.70 -15.50
CA ARG A 122 -15.21 -14.05 -16.08
C ARG A 122 -14.31 -14.78 -15.07
N VAL A 123 -14.32 -14.34 -13.81
CA VAL A 123 -13.60 -15.00 -12.72
C VAL A 123 -14.12 -16.42 -12.53
N TRP A 124 -15.44 -16.64 -12.51
CA TRP A 124 -16.01 -17.98 -12.38
C TRP A 124 -15.73 -18.90 -13.58
N GLU A 125 -15.76 -18.35 -14.80
CA GLU A 125 -15.44 -19.11 -16.02
C GLU A 125 -14.00 -19.63 -16.02
N ASP A 126 -13.05 -18.84 -15.49
CA ASP A 126 -11.65 -19.21 -15.50
C ASP A 126 -11.23 -20.04 -14.27
N ALA A 127 -11.72 -19.66 -13.09
CA ALA A 127 -11.33 -20.24 -11.81
C ALA A 127 -12.16 -21.48 -11.42
N GLY A 128 -13.44 -21.51 -11.80
CA GLY A 128 -14.42 -22.44 -11.23
C GLY A 128 -14.63 -22.25 -9.72
N ASP A 129 -15.48 -23.09 -9.13
CA ASP A 129 -15.85 -23.02 -7.70
C ASP A 129 -14.72 -23.45 -6.73
N GLY A 130 -13.59 -23.95 -7.25
CA GLY A 130 -12.53 -24.58 -6.44
C GLY A 130 -11.23 -23.81 -6.30
N LEU A 131 -11.05 -22.70 -7.01
CA LEU A 131 -9.78 -21.95 -6.99
C LEU A 131 -9.65 -21.06 -5.75
N PHE A 132 -10.78 -20.51 -5.27
CA PHE A 132 -10.81 -19.57 -4.16
C PHE A 132 -11.13 -20.26 -2.84
N ASP A 133 -10.64 -19.67 -1.74
CA ASP A 133 -11.05 -20.09 -0.41
C ASP A 133 -12.54 -19.79 -0.15
N ARG A 134 -13.15 -20.52 0.78
CA ARG A 134 -14.59 -20.47 1.05
C ARG A 134 -15.09 -19.06 1.33
N ASP A 135 -14.32 -18.28 2.08
CA ASP A 135 -14.71 -16.93 2.47
C ASP A 135 -14.65 -15.97 1.27
N THR A 136 -13.64 -16.10 0.40
CA THR A 136 -13.55 -15.33 -0.85
C THR A 136 -14.70 -15.69 -1.79
N THR A 137 -15.00 -16.98 -1.96
CA THR A 137 -16.13 -17.46 -2.76
C THR A 137 -17.46 -16.90 -2.25
N ALA A 138 -17.66 -16.86 -0.93
CA ALA A 138 -18.86 -16.29 -0.33
C ALA A 138 -18.98 -14.77 -0.60
N LEU A 139 -17.87 -14.03 -0.51
CA LEU A 139 -17.83 -12.60 -0.80
C LEU A 139 -18.12 -12.30 -2.26
N LEU A 140 -17.53 -13.06 -3.20
CA LEU A 140 -17.80 -12.90 -4.63
C LEU A 140 -19.28 -13.07 -4.96
N ARG A 141 -19.93 -14.11 -4.40
CA ARG A 141 -21.38 -14.35 -4.57
C ARG A 141 -22.23 -13.24 -3.93
N LEU A 142 -21.81 -12.72 -2.77
CA LEU A 142 -22.49 -11.61 -2.12
C LEU A 142 -22.45 -10.34 -3.00
N TYR A 143 -21.29 -10.01 -3.55
CA TYR A 143 -21.13 -8.85 -4.43
C TYR A 143 -21.89 -9.02 -5.74
N GLU A 144 -21.89 -10.22 -6.34
CA GLU A 144 -22.69 -10.55 -7.51
C GLU A 144 -24.18 -10.25 -7.26
N GLY A 145 -24.75 -10.81 -6.20
CA GLY A 145 -26.15 -10.60 -5.85
C GLY A 145 -26.49 -9.13 -5.56
N ARG A 146 -25.57 -8.39 -4.90
CA ARG A 146 -25.75 -6.95 -4.65
C ARG A 146 -25.72 -6.14 -5.94
N CYS A 147 -24.77 -6.40 -6.83
CA CYS A 147 -24.67 -5.73 -8.12
C CYS A 147 -25.90 -6.00 -8.98
N GLU A 148 -26.36 -7.25 -9.05
CA GLU A 148 -27.59 -7.60 -9.77
C GLU A 148 -28.84 -6.91 -9.20
N ALA A 149 -28.96 -6.87 -7.87
CA ALA A 149 -30.06 -6.17 -7.22
C ALA A 149 -30.05 -4.67 -7.54
N LYS A 150 -28.87 -4.05 -7.59
CA LYS A 150 -28.71 -2.65 -8.00
C LYS A 150 -29.04 -2.43 -9.47
N LEU A 151 -28.64 -3.33 -10.37
CA LEU A 151 -29.00 -3.25 -11.79
C LEU A 151 -30.51 -3.40 -12.01
N LYS A 152 -31.15 -4.36 -11.34
CA LYS A 152 -32.61 -4.55 -11.42
C LYS A 152 -33.38 -3.35 -10.84
N GLY A 153 -32.89 -2.77 -9.75
CA GLY A 153 -33.48 -1.57 -9.13
C GLY A 153 -33.13 -0.24 -9.79
N SER A 154 -32.17 -0.22 -10.73
CA SER A 154 -31.74 0.99 -11.47
C SER A 154 -32.38 1.09 -12.86
N ARG A 155 -33.20 0.11 -13.26
CA ARG A 155 -33.94 0.16 -14.52
C ARG A 155 -35.15 1.09 -14.34
N PRO A 156 -35.27 2.20 -15.08
CA PRO A 156 -36.39 3.13 -14.98
C PRO A 156 -37.71 2.50 -15.42
#